data_AF-A0A4R3KZS5-F1
#
_entry.id   AF-A0A4R3KZS5-F1
#
_cell.length_a   1.000
_cell.length_b   1.000
_cell.length_c   1.000
_cell.angle_alpha   90.00
_cell.angle_beta   90.00
_cell.angle_gamma   90.00
#
_symmetry.space_group_name_H-M   'P 1'
#
loop_
_entity.id
_entity.type
_entity.pdbx_description
1 polymer ?
#
loop_
_entity_poly.entity_id
_entity_poly.type
_entity_poly.pdbx_seq_one_letter_code
_entity_poly.pdbx_strand_id
1 'polypeptide(L)'
;MLLLKLLWHFHQKKKTNSINVKGFTLIEVLLTIAIISILTTICYSILKYTTMVCRKEDMEDDVLLNGKYAIEHIKKEIQTADKIINIDNFKGLSDKYDKNIGFVIFHYFPEKELKYNYSTYYLKNNSIYRIAINTNSKSYPIGNAFGGHNKVADYVVSIDGTSINFNSNIIELFFILQNIYGGNTVFNVKITARCPVVH
;
A
#
# COMPACT_ATOMS: atom_id res chain seq x y z
N MET A 1 10.70 36.68 6.49
CA MET A 1 10.23 37.96 7.09
C MET A 1 11.35 38.99 7.33
N LEU A 2 12.60 38.59 7.57
CA LEU A 2 13.77 39.50 7.71
C LEU A 2 14.22 40.16 6.40
N LEU A 3 14.19 39.43 5.28
CA LEU A 3 14.56 39.97 3.96
C LEU A 3 13.63 41.09 3.47
N LEU A 4 12.32 40.98 3.74
CA LEU A 4 11.35 42.02 3.39
C LEU A 4 11.58 43.29 4.24
N LYS A 5 11.95 43.14 5.52
CA LYS A 5 12.29 44.25 6.41
C LYS A 5 13.59 44.93 5.99
N LEU A 6 14.60 44.17 5.54
CA LEU A 6 15.86 44.74 5.00
C LEU A 6 15.61 45.53 3.71
N LEU A 7 14.78 45.00 2.80
CA LEU A 7 14.37 45.71 1.59
C LEU A 7 13.59 47.00 1.91
N TRP A 8 12.72 46.97 2.92
CA TRP A 8 11.96 48.15 3.32
C TRP A 8 12.83 49.21 3.99
N HIS A 9 13.82 48.80 4.78
CA HIS A 9 14.77 49.72 5.42
C HIS A 9 15.71 50.40 4.42
N PHE A 10 16.12 49.68 3.37
CA PHE A 10 16.90 50.26 2.26
C PHE A 10 16.08 51.27 1.45
N HIS A 11 14.77 51.07 1.33
CA HIS A 11 13.89 51.97 0.58
C HIS A 11 13.62 53.29 1.31
N GLN A 12 13.52 53.29 2.65
CA GLN A 12 13.22 54.51 3.42
C GLN A 12 14.41 55.46 3.56
N LYS A 13 15.66 54.98 3.50
CA LYS A 13 16.85 55.82 3.70
C LYS A 13 17.19 56.74 2.52
N LYS A 14 16.41 56.70 1.43
CA LYS A 14 16.67 57.42 0.17
C LYS A 14 15.79 58.66 -0.06
N LYS A 15 15.05 59.12 0.96
CA LYS A 15 14.06 60.21 0.84
C LYS A 15 14.49 61.51 1.53
N THR A 16 15.73 61.95 1.32
CA THR A 16 16.14 63.37 1.41
C THR A 16 17.48 63.54 0.71
N ASN A 17 17.54 64.52 -0.20
CA ASN A 17 18.68 65.02 -0.99
C ASN A 17 18.71 64.62 -2.47
N SER A 18 18.73 65.67 -3.31
CA SER A 18 18.87 65.79 -4.77
C SER A 18 18.89 64.51 -5.60
N ILE A 19 18.01 64.46 -6.62
CA ILE A 19 17.91 63.37 -7.60
C ILE A 19 19.17 63.36 -8.49
N ASN A 20 20.26 62.81 -7.97
CA ASN A 20 21.34 62.23 -8.76
C ASN A 20 20.86 60.82 -9.12
N VAL A 21 20.35 60.64 -10.34
CA VAL A 21 20.04 59.31 -10.88
C VAL A 21 21.38 58.62 -11.15
N LYS A 22 21.99 58.04 -10.10
CA LYS A 22 23.13 57.16 -10.25
C LYS A 22 22.62 55.86 -10.86
N GLY A 23 22.91 55.64 -12.14
CA GLY A 23 22.66 54.37 -12.81
C GLY A 23 23.49 53.24 -12.20
N PHE A 24 23.03 52.01 -12.36
CA PHE A 24 23.83 50.84 -12.01
C PHE A 24 24.99 50.71 -12.98
N THR A 25 26.16 50.37 -12.45
CA THR A 25 27.28 50.00 -13.32
C THR A 25 27.00 48.63 -13.93
N LEU A 26 27.46 48.41 -15.17
CA LEU A 26 27.30 47.12 -15.86
C LEU A 26 27.85 45.95 -15.01
N ILE A 27 28.94 46.19 -14.27
CA ILE A 27 29.57 45.20 -13.41
C ILE A 27 28.67 44.79 -12.23
N GLU A 28 27.94 45.73 -11.60
CA GLU A 28 27.02 45.41 -10.48
C GLU A 28 25.86 44.54 -10.95
N VAL A 29 25.34 44.78 -12.16
CA VAL A 29 24.25 43.98 -12.75
C VAL A 29 24.74 42.56 -13.02
N LEU A 30 25.92 42.40 -13.63
CA LEU A 30 26.53 41.09 -13.89
C LEU A 30 26.77 40.30 -12.60
N LEU A 31 27.31 40.95 -11.58
CA LEU A 31 27.55 40.34 -10.26
C LEU A 31 26.25 39.87 -9.62
N THR A 32 25.20 40.69 -9.70
CA THR A 32 23.89 40.35 -9.14
C THR A 32 23.27 39.14 -9.84
N ILE A 33 23.32 39.09 -11.17
CA ILE A 33 22.80 37.95 -11.95
C ILE A 33 23.60 36.67 -11.63
N ALA A 34 24.93 36.77 -11.52
CA ALA A 34 25.78 35.63 -11.18
C ALA A 34 25.43 35.07 -9.79
N ILE A 35 25.30 35.94 -8.78
CA ILE A 35 24.93 35.53 -7.42
C ILE A 35 23.53 34.88 -7.41
N ILE A 36 22.55 35.50 -8.08
CA ILE A 36 21.18 34.96 -8.15
C ILE A 36 21.18 33.59 -8.83
N SER A 37 21.93 33.41 -9.92
CA SER A 37 22.04 32.14 -10.64
C SER A 37 22.63 31.02 -9.78
N ILE A 38 23.64 31.33 -8.96
CA ILE A 38 24.21 30.37 -8.00
C ILE A 38 23.15 30.01 -6.94
N LEU A 39 22.48 31.00 -6.37
CA LEU A 39 21.45 30.79 -5.35
C LEU A 39 20.28 29.96 -5.88
N THR A 40 19.78 30.25 -7.09
CA THR A 40 18.68 29.49 -7.68
C THR A 40 19.07 28.04 -7.96
N THR A 41 20.31 27.80 -8.38
CA THR A 41 20.83 26.44 -8.62
C THR A 41 20.89 25.63 -7.32
N ILE A 42 21.36 26.23 -6.23
CA ILE A 42 21.40 25.60 -4.91
C ILE A 42 19.97 25.28 -4.44
N CYS A 43 19.06 26.27 -4.52
CA CYS A 43 17.66 26.09 -4.12
C CYS A 43 16.97 24.99 -4.95
N TYR A 44 17.19 24.95 -6.26
CA TYR A 44 16.62 23.92 -7.13
C TYR A 44 17.15 22.53 -6.77
N SER A 45 18.45 22.41 -6.48
CA SER A 45 19.07 21.14 -6.10
C SER A 45 18.50 20.62 -4.79
N ILE A 46 18.34 21.49 -3.79
CA ILE A 46 17.70 21.14 -2.51
C ILE A 46 16.27 20.70 -2.73
N LEU A 47 15.48 21.48 -3.49
CA LEU A 47 14.08 21.14 -3.78
C LEU A 47 13.95 19.78 -4.48
N LYS A 48 14.80 19.53 -5.49
CA LYS A 48 14.83 18.26 -6.21
C LYS A 48 15.18 17.09 -5.29
N TYR A 49 16.17 17.27 -4.42
CA TYR A 49 16.55 16.24 -3.46
C TYR A 49 15.41 15.97 -2.45
N THR A 50 14.84 17.02 -1.85
CA THR A 50 13.73 16.90 -0.89
C THR A 50 12.52 16.21 -1.53
N THR A 51 12.14 16.60 -2.74
CA THR A 51 11.01 15.95 -3.43
C THR A 51 11.27 14.48 -3.73
N MET A 52 12.50 14.09 -4.05
CA MET A 52 12.88 12.69 -4.23
C MET A 52 12.79 11.91 -2.92
N VAL A 53 13.29 12.48 -1.81
CA VAL A 53 13.24 11.85 -0.49
C VAL A 53 11.79 11.68 -0.02
N CYS A 54 10.96 12.72 -0.12
CA CYS A 54 9.54 12.62 0.22
C CYS A 54 8.83 11.53 -0.59
N ARG A 55 9.05 11.49 -1.91
CA ARG A 55 8.46 10.43 -2.75
C ARG A 55 8.91 9.02 -2.39
N LYS A 56 10.14 8.87 -1.87
CA LYS A 56 10.61 7.56 -1.40
C LYS A 56 9.89 7.16 -0.12
N GLU A 57 9.80 8.08 0.83
CA GLU A 57 9.12 7.90 2.12
C GLU A 57 7.62 7.59 1.91
N ASP A 58 6.94 8.38 1.09
CA ASP A 58 5.52 8.17 0.74
C ASP A 58 5.27 6.73 0.21
N MET A 59 6.19 6.20 -0.60
CA MET A 59 6.07 4.85 -1.14
C MET A 59 6.40 3.76 -0.13
N GLU A 60 7.31 4.00 0.81
CA GLU A 60 7.57 3.08 1.92
C GLU A 60 6.34 3.01 2.84
N ASP A 61 5.71 4.14 3.12
CA ASP A 61 4.47 4.24 3.89
C ASP A 61 3.30 3.55 3.18
N ASP A 62 3.14 3.77 1.87
CA ASP A 62 2.10 3.10 1.07
C ASP A 62 2.25 1.58 1.13
N VAL A 63 3.47 1.05 0.96
CA VAL A 63 3.75 -0.39 1.07
C VAL A 63 3.42 -0.91 2.46
N LEU A 64 3.83 -0.17 3.51
CA LEU A 64 3.56 -0.55 4.89
C LEU A 64 2.07 -0.57 5.21
N LEU A 65 1.33 0.45 4.77
CA LEU A 65 -0.12 0.58 4.97
C LEU A 65 -0.88 -0.50 4.20
N ASN A 66 -0.52 -0.78 2.94
CA ASN A 66 -1.12 -1.84 2.14
C ASN A 66 -0.94 -3.21 2.81
N GLY A 67 0.27 -3.54 3.25
CA GLY A 67 0.55 -4.81 3.92
C GLY A 67 -0.20 -4.95 5.25
N LYS A 68 -0.20 -3.91 6.10
CA LYS A 68 -0.98 -3.89 7.35
C LYS A 68 -2.47 -4.07 7.10
N TYR A 69 -3.01 -3.33 6.14
CA TYR A 69 -4.42 -3.42 5.78
C TYR A 69 -4.79 -4.83 5.31
N ALA A 70 -4.00 -5.44 4.41
CA ALA A 70 -4.25 -6.79 3.92
C ALA A 70 -4.26 -7.83 5.05
N ILE A 71 -3.25 -7.79 5.91
CA ILE A 71 -3.13 -8.71 7.05
C ILE A 71 -4.31 -8.56 7.99
N GLU A 72 -4.65 -7.34 8.42
CA GLU A 72 -5.76 -7.12 9.35
C GLU A 72 -7.11 -7.44 8.71
N HIS A 73 -7.30 -7.16 7.42
CA HIS A 73 -8.51 -7.52 6.69
C HIS A 73 -8.72 -9.04 6.65
N ILE A 74 -7.71 -9.80 6.19
CA ILE A 74 -7.77 -11.26 6.08
C ILE A 74 -7.90 -11.88 7.48
N LYS A 75 -7.13 -11.40 8.45
CA LYS A 75 -7.20 -11.84 9.85
C LYS A 75 -8.60 -11.65 10.43
N LYS A 76 -9.25 -10.52 10.17
CA LYS A 76 -10.62 -10.26 10.61
C LYS A 76 -11.59 -11.25 9.99
N GLU A 77 -11.48 -11.56 8.69
CA GLU A 77 -12.33 -12.57 8.05
C GLU A 77 -12.11 -13.98 8.62
N ILE A 78 -10.85 -14.36 8.90
CA ILE A 78 -10.53 -15.64 9.55
C ILE A 78 -11.16 -15.70 10.95
N GLN A 79 -11.07 -14.63 11.73
CA GLN A 79 -11.57 -14.59 13.11
C GLN A 79 -13.10 -14.64 13.19
N THR A 80 -13.81 -14.14 12.18
CA THR A 80 -15.26 -14.17 12.11
C THR A 80 -15.80 -15.38 11.34
N ALA A 81 -14.91 -16.24 10.83
CA ALA A 81 -15.29 -17.41 10.04
C ALA A 81 -16.05 -18.43 10.88
N ASP A 82 -17.08 -19.02 10.30
CA ASP A 82 -17.78 -20.16 10.89
C ASP A 82 -16.99 -21.45 10.68
N LYS A 83 -16.21 -21.54 9.60
CA LYS A 83 -15.29 -22.65 9.31
C LYS A 83 -14.11 -22.19 8.45
N ILE A 84 -13.01 -22.90 8.55
CA ILE A 84 -11.90 -22.85 7.58
C ILE A 84 -11.80 -24.20 6.89
N ILE A 85 -11.71 -24.21 5.56
CA ILE A 85 -11.78 -25.43 4.76
C ILE A 85 -10.55 -25.52 3.87
N ASN A 86 -9.94 -26.69 3.75
CA ASN A 86 -8.85 -26.90 2.79
C ASN A 86 -9.33 -26.58 1.36
N ILE A 87 -8.51 -25.84 0.60
CA ILE A 87 -8.83 -25.48 -0.77
C ILE A 87 -8.98 -26.70 -1.69
N ASP A 88 -8.31 -27.81 -1.38
CA ASP A 88 -8.34 -29.05 -2.17
C ASP A 88 -9.73 -29.71 -2.18
N ASN A 89 -10.59 -29.36 -1.22
CA ASN A 89 -11.99 -29.80 -1.19
C ASN A 89 -12.85 -29.14 -2.29
N PHE A 90 -12.35 -28.09 -2.95
CA PHE A 90 -13.04 -27.35 -4.01
C PHE A 90 -12.46 -27.72 -5.38
N LYS A 91 -13.23 -28.49 -6.14
CA LYS A 91 -12.80 -29.00 -7.45
C LYS A 91 -12.39 -27.86 -8.40
N GLY A 92 -11.15 -27.88 -8.85
CA GLY A 92 -10.57 -26.94 -9.82
C GLY A 92 -10.29 -25.53 -9.29
N LEU A 93 -10.39 -25.30 -7.97
CA LEU A 93 -10.12 -23.99 -7.39
C LEU A 93 -8.61 -23.72 -7.29
N SER A 94 -7.84 -24.70 -6.80
CA SER A 94 -6.37 -24.60 -6.71
C SER A 94 -5.72 -24.48 -8.10
N ASP A 95 -6.22 -25.23 -9.09
CA ASP A 95 -5.71 -25.21 -10.47
C ASP A 95 -5.91 -23.83 -11.15
N LYS A 96 -7.06 -23.19 -10.90
CA LYS A 96 -7.40 -21.90 -11.49
C LYS A 96 -6.65 -20.74 -10.84
N TYR A 97 -6.34 -20.87 -9.56
CA TYR A 97 -5.66 -19.86 -8.75
C TYR A 97 -4.43 -20.48 -8.10
N ASP A 98 -3.40 -20.72 -8.91
CA ASP A 98 -2.15 -21.39 -8.52
C ASP A 98 -1.47 -20.78 -7.27
N LYS A 99 -1.45 -19.44 -7.18
CA LYS A 99 -0.88 -18.70 -6.05
C LYS A 99 -1.96 -18.29 -5.05
N ASN A 100 -2.64 -19.28 -4.48
CA ASN A 100 -3.66 -19.06 -3.44
C ASN A 100 -3.09 -19.20 -2.02
N ILE A 101 -3.88 -18.83 -1.00
CA ILE A 101 -3.49 -18.92 0.41
C ILE A 101 -3.65 -20.31 1.05
N GLY A 102 -4.10 -21.32 0.29
CA GLY A 102 -4.23 -22.72 0.72
C GLY A 102 -5.52 -23.10 1.44
N PHE A 103 -6.42 -22.14 1.69
CA PHE A 103 -7.68 -22.41 2.38
C PHE A 103 -8.81 -21.47 1.96
N VAL A 104 -10.04 -21.90 2.26
CA VAL A 104 -11.28 -21.16 2.04
C VAL A 104 -11.90 -20.80 3.39
N ILE A 105 -12.29 -19.55 3.51
CA ILE A 105 -13.01 -18.99 4.66
C ILE A 105 -14.51 -19.13 4.39
N PHE A 106 -15.24 -19.70 5.36
CA PHE A 106 -16.66 -19.96 5.23
C PHE A 106 -17.48 -19.18 6.25
N HIS A 107 -18.57 -18.59 5.79
CA HIS A 107 -19.58 -17.93 6.63
C HIS A 107 -21.00 -18.46 6.31
N TYR A 108 -21.81 -18.60 7.35
CA TYR A 108 -23.19 -19.04 7.29
C TYR A 108 -24.14 -17.94 7.78
N PHE A 109 -25.03 -17.51 6.88
CA PHE A 109 -26.01 -16.45 7.13
C PHE A 109 -27.44 -17.03 7.02
N PRO A 110 -28.02 -17.56 8.10
CA PRO A 110 -29.31 -18.26 8.05
C PRO A 110 -30.48 -17.39 7.57
N GLU A 111 -30.37 -16.08 7.77
CA GLU A 111 -31.39 -15.07 7.43
C GLU A 111 -31.35 -14.62 5.96
N LYS A 112 -30.31 -15.00 5.21
CA LYS A 112 -30.17 -14.61 3.79
C LYS A 112 -30.69 -15.71 2.86
N GLU A 113 -31.12 -15.32 1.66
CA GLU A 113 -31.48 -16.28 0.60
C GLU A 113 -30.27 -17.15 0.20
N LEU A 114 -29.12 -16.51 -0.01
CA LEU A 114 -27.84 -17.18 -0.20
C LEU A 114 -27.14 -17.33 1.15
N LYS A 115 -27.38 -18.47 1.79
CA LYS A 115 -26.97 -18.73 3.17
C LYS A 115 -25.49 -19.00 3.36
N TYR A 116 -24.79 -19.44 2.32
CA TYR A 116 -23.40 -19.89 2.42
C TYR A 116 -22.50 -18.98 1.62
N ASN A 117 -21.51 -18.37 2.28
CA ASN A 117 -20.44 -17.62 1.63
C ASN A 117 -19.13 -18.39 1.74
N TYR A 118 -18.42 -18.50 0.63
CA TYR A 118 -17.08 -19.04 0.57
C TYR A 118 -16.16 -17.97 -0.01
N SER A 119 -15.10 -17.60 0.70
CA SER A 119 -14.09 -16.65 0.21
C SER A 119 -12.69 -17.21 0.31
N THR A 120 -11.83 -16.81 -0.62
CA THR A 120 -10.39 -17.09 -0.56
C THR A 120 -9.61 -15.97 -1.23
N TYR A 121 -8.29 -16.04 -1.13
CA TYR A 121 -7.37 -15.02 -1.61
C TYR A 121 -6.30 -15.65 -2.47
N TYR A 122 -5.87 -14.90 -3.48
CA TYR A 122 -4.79 -15.32 -4.36
C TYR A 122 -3.98 -14.12 -4.82
N LEU A 123 -2.72 -14.38 -5.16
CA LEU A 123 -1.77 -13.42 -5.69
C LEU A 123 -1.82 -13.42 -7.21
N LYS A 124 -2.00 -12.24 -7.82
CA LYS A 124 -1.90 -12.04 -9.26
C LYS A 124 -1.38 -10.63 -9.55
N ASN A 125 -0.45 -10.49 -10.50
CA ASN A 125 0.05 -9.20 -10.96
C ASN A 125 0.50 -8.25 -9.82
N ASN A 126 1.24 -8.80 -8.86
CA ASN A 126 1.72 -8.10 -7.66
C ASN A 126 0.63 -7.54 -6.73
N SER A 127 -0.59 -8.10 -6.80
CA SER A 127 -1.70 -7.72 -5.93
C SER A 127 -2.38 -8.95 -5.35
N ILE A 128 -2.87 -8.84 -4.12
CA ILE A 128 -3.75 -9.86 -3.53
C ILE A 128 -5.19 -9.53 -3.92
N TYR A 129 -5.89 -10.54 -4.42
CA TYR A 129 -7.30 -10.47 -4.77
C TYR A 129 -8.11 -11.39 -3.89
N ARG A 130 -9.28 -10.91 -3.46
CA ARG A 130 -10.32 -11.71 -2.82
C ARG A 130 -11.34 -12.14 -3.86
N ILE A 131 -11.61 -13.44 -3.91
CA ILE A 131 -12.72 -14.05 -4.64
C ILE A 131 -13.72 -14.63 -3.66
N ALA A 132 -14.99 -14.66 -4.05
CA ALA A 132 -16.02 -15.29 -3.24
C ALA A 132 -17.19 -15.81 -4.08
N ILE A 133 -17.99 -16.66 -3.46
CA ILE A 133 -19.27 -17.11 -3.97
C ILE A 133 -20.29 -17.20 -2.84
N ASN A 134 -21.52 -16.80 -3.16
CA ASN A 134 -22.69 -17.00 -2.31
C ASN A 134 -23.56 -18.11 -2.91
N THR A 135 -24.00 -19.07 -2.11
CA THR A 135 -24.85 -20.18 -2.55
C THR A 135 -25.90 -20.51 -1.49
N ASN A 136 -27.01 -21.10 -1.91
CA ASN A 136 -28.04 -21.66 -1.04
C ASN A 136 -27.81 -23.15 -0.74
N SER A 137 -26.84 -23.79 -1.42
CA SER A 137 -26.51 -25.20 -1.26
C SER A 137 -25.34 -25.37 -0.30
N LYS A 138 -25.43 -26.39 0.56
CA LYS A 138 -24.36 -26.78 1.49
C LYS A 138 -23.18 -27.46 0.78
N SER A 139 -23.34 -27.86 -0.48
CA SER A 139 -22.28 -28.49 -1.26
C SER A 139 -21.16 -27.50 -1.60
N TYR A 140 -19.93 -28.01 -1.76
CA TYR A 140 -18.80 -27.19 -2.15
C TYR A 140 -18.92 -26.76 -3.62
N PRO A 141 -18.89 -25.45 -3.91
CA PRO A 141 -18.93 -24.95 -5.26
C PRO A 141 -17.68 -25.33 -6.06
N ILE A 142 -17.84 -25.47 -7.37
CA ILE A 142 -16.71 -25.63 -8.29
C ILE A 142 -15.89 -24.33 -8.37
N GLY A 143 -14.57 -24.46 -8.58
CA GLY A 143 -13.67 -23.30 -8.64
C GLY A 143 -14.06 -22.24 -9.68
N ASN A 144 -14.71 -22.66 -10.77
CA ASN A 144 -15.19 -21.74 -11.81
C ASN A 144 -16.34 -20.82 -11.37
N ALA A 145 -17.08 -21.21 -10.33
CA ALA A 145 -18.20 -20.43 -9.83
C ALA A 145 -17.74 -19.28 -8.91
N PHE A 146 -16.50 -19.31 -8.41
CA PHE A 146 -15.93 -18.19 -7.67
C PHE A 146 -15.75 -16.99 -8.59
N GLY A 147 -16.25 -15.85 -8.11
CA GLY A 147 -16.20 -14.57 -8.81
C GLY A 147 -15.77 -13.43 -7.88
N GLY A 148 -15.82 -12.23 -8.42
CA GLY A 148 -15.29 -11.04 -7.76
C GLY A 148 -13.76 -10.97 -7.90
N HIS A 149 -13.24 -9.77 -8.04
CA HIS A 149 -11.80 -9.52 -8.11
C HIS A 149 -11.49 -8.31 -7.25
N ASN A 150 -11.88 -8.39 -5.97
CA ASN A 150 -11.68 -7.29 -5.05
C ASN A 150 -10.21 -7.27 -4.70
N LYS A 151 -9.51 -6.24 -5.18
CA LYS A 151 -8.12 -6.03 -4.84
C LYS A 151 -8.01 -5.61 -3.37
N VAL A 152 -7.19 -6.34 -2.61
CA VAL A 152 -7.02 -6.15 -1.16
C VAL A 152 -5.73 -5.41 -0.85
N ALA A 153 -4.67 -5.69 -1.60
CA ALA A 153 -3.40 -4.98 -1.51
C ALA A 153 -2.64 -4.96 -2.82
N ASP A 154 -1.81 -3.94 -2.97
CA ASP A 154 -0.81 -3.80 -4.02
C ASP A 154 0.61 -4.07 -3.50
N TYR A 155 1.56 -4.15 -4.43
CA TYR A 155 2.99 -4.32 -4.17
C TYR A 155 3.40 -5.66 -3.57
N VAL A 156 2.53 -6.68 -3.62
CA VAL A 156 2.81 -8.01 -3.05
C VAL A 156 3.59 -8.85 -4.04
N VAL A 157 4.81 -9.23 -3.71
CA VAL A 157 5.67 -10.05 -4.57
C VAL A 157 5.45 -11.54 -4.34
N SER A 158 5.23 -11.92 -3.08
CA SER A 158 5.04 -13.32 -2.70
C SER A 158 4.10 -13.42 -1.50
N ILE A 159 3.34 -14.51 -1.51
CA ILE A 159 2.55 -14.98 -0.35
C ILE A 159 3.05 -16.37 0.13
N ASP A 160 4.21 -16.81 -0.37
CA ASP A 160 4.75 -18.14 -0.13
C ASP A 160 5.11 -18.30 1.34
N GLY A 161 4.61 -19.37 1.97
CA GLY A 161 4.68 -19.55 3.42
C GLY A 161 3.36 -19.24 4.13
N THR A 162 2.42 -18.59 3.45
CA THR A 162 1.03 -18.54 3.91
C THR A 162 0.46 -19.96 3.88
N SER A 163 0.02 -20.46 5.03
CA SER A 163 -0.44 -21.84 5.16
C SER A 163 -1.33 -22.02 6.39
N ILE A 164 -2.02 -23.14 6.44
CA ILE A 164 -2.78 -23.58 7.60
C ILE A 164 -2.29 -24.95 8.06
N ASN A 165 -2.05 -25.07 9.37
CA ASN A 165 -1.84 -26.34 10.02
C ASN A 165 -3.18 -26.83 10.59
N PHE A 166 -3.80 -27.79 9.89
CA PHE A 166 -5.08 -28.40 10.25
C PHE A 166 -5.07 -29.16 11.59
N ASN A 167 -3.89 -29.58 12.08
CA ASN A 167 -3.78 -30.28 13.35
C ASN A 167 -3.75 -29.31 14.53
N SER A 168 -3.07 -28.17 14.37
CA SER A 168 -2.93 -27.17 15.44
C SER A 168 -3.91 -26.00 15.31
N ASN A 169 -4.72 -25.96 14.25
CA ASN A 169 -5.60 -24.84 13.89
C ASN A 169 -4.88 -23.48 13.83
N ILE A 170 -3.59 -23.49 13.43
CA ILE A 170 -2.79 -22.27 13.28
C ILE A 170 -2.71 -21.94 11.80
N ILE A 171 -3.11 -20.72 11.47
CA ILE A 171 -2.94 -20.11 10.15
C ILE A 171 -1.77 -19.15 10.23
N GLU A 172 -0.79 -19.31 9.36
CA GLU A 172 0.31 -18.38 9.15
C GLU A 172 0.02 -17.57 7.89
N LEU A 173 -0.04 -16.25 8.00
CA LEU A 173 -0.09 -15.32 6.87
C LEU A 173 1.31 -14.74 6.68
N PHE A 174 1.91 -14.97 5.52
CA PHE A 174 3.24 -14.51 5.19
C PHE A 174 3.23 -13.79 3.85
N PHE A 175 3.44 -12.48 3.87
CA PHE A 175 3.48 -11.63 2.68
C PHE A 175 4.81 -10.91 2.56
N ILE A 176 5.38 -10.90 1.35
CA ILE A 176 6.52 -10.07 0.98
C ILE A 176 6.00 -8.99 0.05
N LEU A 177 6.11 -7.72 0.46
CA LEU A 177 5.82 -6.57 -0.38
C LEU A 177 7.11 -5.89 -0.81
N GLN A 178 7.13 -5.32 -2.01
CA GLN A 178 8.30 -4.64 -2.55
C GLN A 178 7.95 -3.25 -3.08
N ASN A 179 8.70 -2.24 -2.65
CA ASN A 179 8.60 -0.89 -3.19
C ASN A 179 9.33 -0.79 -4.55
N ILE A 180 9.04 0.26 -5.32
CA ILE A 180 9.65 0.44 -6.65
C ILE A 180 11.18 0.68 -6.62
N TYR A 181 11.74 0.97 -5.45
CA TYR A 181 13.16 1.18 -5.22
C TYR A 181 13.88 -0.12 -4.79
N GLY A 182 13.17 -1.25 -4.77
CA GLY A 182 13.70 -2.58 -4.48
C GLY A 182 13.70 -2.97 -3.00
N GLY A 183 13.22 -2.11 -2.10
CA GLY A 183 13.09 -2.41 -0.67
C GLY A 183 11.96 -3.40 -0.42
N ASN A 184 12.24 -4.47 0.33
CA ASN A 184 11.27 -5.50 0.69
C ASN A 184 10.80 -5.32 2.13
N THR A 185 9.49 -5.42 2.34
CA THR A 185 8.85 -5.43 3.65
C THR A 185 8.15 -6.76 3.86
N VAL A 186 8.47 -7.44 4.96
CA VAL A 186 7.92 -8.76 5.28
C VAL A 186 6.85 -8.61 6.36
N PHE A 187 5.69 -9.23 6.12
CA PHE A 187 4.63 -9.36 7.10
C PHE A 187 4.45 -10.83 7.42
N ASN A 188 4.59 -11.18 8.70
CA ASN A 188 4.31 -12.53 9.20
C ASN A 188 3.38 -12.42 10.41
N VAL A 189 2.21 -13.04 10.32
CA VAL A 189 1.26 -13.13 11.43
C VAL A 189 0.75 -14.57 11.57
N LYS A 190 0.77 -15.06 12.81
CA LYS A 190 0.15 -16.33 13.20
C LYS A 190 -1.19 -16.08 13.85
N ILE A 191 -2.21 -16.80 13.40
CA ILE A 191 -3.61 -16.65 13.80
C ILE A 191 -4.11 -18.04 14.20
N THR A 192 -4.62 -18.17 15.42
CA THR A 192 -5.34 -19.39 15.82
C THR A 192 -6.79 -19.29 15.34
N ALA A 193 -7.21 -20.22 14.48
CA ALA A 193 -8.61 -20.32 14.06
C ALA A 193 -9.47 -20.75 15.28
N ARG A 194 -10.53 -19.99 15.55
CA ARG A 194 -11.48 -20.26 16.66
C ARG A 194 -12.65 -21.13 16.23
N CYS A 195 -12.72 -21.45 14.95
CA CYS A 195 -13.77 -22.21 14.33
C CYS A 195 -13.26 -23.58 13.87
N PRO A 196 -14.17 -24.53 13.54
CA PRO A 196 -13.78 -25.82 13.00
C PRO A 196 -12.97 -25.68 11.73
N VAL A 197 -11.86 -26.40 11.68
CA VAL A 197 -11.03 -26.53 10.48
C VAL A 197 -11.33 -27.89 9.83
N VAL A 198 -11.69 -27.87 8.55
CA VAL A 198 -12.04 -29.06 7.77
C VAL A 198 -10.93 -29.30 6.75
N HIS A 199 -10.21 -30.40 6.93
CA HIS A 199 -9.26 -30.91 5.95
C HIS A 199 -9.99 -31.71 4.88
#